data_AF-X1AJX0-F1
#
_entry.id   AF-X1AJX0-F1
#
_cell.length_a   1.000
_cell.length_b   1.000
_cell.length_c   1.000
_cell.angle_alpha   90.00
_cell.angle_beta   90.00
_cell.angle_gamma   90.00
#
_symmetry.space_group_name_H-M   'P 1'
#
loop_
_entity.id
_entity.type
_entity.pdbx_description
1 polymer ?
#
loop_
_entity_poly.entity_id
_entity_poly.type
_entity_poly.pdbx_seq_one_letter_code
_entity_poly.pdbx_strand_id
1 'polypeptide(L)'
;TIIIVEHDKRFIEIADEIIDIGPGAGINGGKLVFQGTLDELKNVSNSYTGQFLSGKLSLPQKPNDLKKKVDDSTDFLTIKNAKTNNLKSIKVEIPLGMMVGIAGVSGSGKSSLILDTLVPLLQPFFKRGADKTKKKNNENGEEENGEELVEYSGKVSGWEKLDEVIVVSQKPISRVKTSTPASYVGIWDKIRDKFSKLAESKKRKYTSGHFSYNSDKGRCPSCRGTGEQDLKISFLSSFNIVCKECHGLRYKPEILEINYKTNSIADVLNMTVSEALKLFAVDNSISNILQILED
;
A
#
# COMPACT_ATOMS: atom_id res chain seq x y z
N THR A 1 23.95 -6.75 -23.68
CA THR A 1 23.84 -6.05 -22.38
C THR A 1 22.48 -6.33 -21.79
N ILE A 2 22.44 -6.82 -20.55
CA ILE A 2 21.21 -7.06 -19.79
C ILE A 2 21.23 -6.07 -18.63
N ILE A 3 20.15 -5.31 -18.43
CA ILE A 3 20.00 -4.39 -17.30
C ILE A 3 18.87 -4.93 -16.43
N ILE A 4 19.16 -5.17 -15.14
CA ILE A 4 18.22 -5.75 -14.18
C ILE A 4 18.14 -4.82 -12.98
N VAL A 5 16.92 -4.52 -12.53
CA VAL A 5 16.65 -3.84 -11.24
C VAL A 5 16.28 -4.94 -10.25
N GLU A 6 17.12 -5.16 -9.23
CA GLU A 6 16.99 -6.29 -8.31
C GLU A 6 17.46 -5.94 -6.89
N HIS A 7 16.94 -6.67 -5.90
CA HIS A 7 17.32 -6.56 -4.49
C HIS A 7 17.84 -7.89 -3.91
N ASP A 8 17.64 -9.01 -4.61
CA ASP A 8 18.15 -10.32 -4.19
C ASP A 8 19.68 -10.38 -4.24
N LYS A 9 20.28 -10.62 -3.07
CA LYS A 9 21.73 -10.75 -2.89
C LYS A 9 22.38 -11.70 -3.90
N ARG A 10 21.75 -12.83 -4.23
CA ARG A 10 22.32 -13.85 -5.11
C ARG A 10 22.47 -13.35 -6.55
N PHE A 11 21.56 -12.49 -7.00
CA PHE A 11 21.66 -11.87 -8.31
C PHE A 11 22.73 -10.79 -8.33
N ILE A 12 22.78 -9.97 -7.28
CA ILE A 12 23.80 -8.92 -7.16
C ILE A 12 25.21 -9.53 -7.12
N GLU A 13 25.37 -10.67 -6.45
CA GLU A 13 26.67 -11.36 -6.31
C GLU A 13 27.24 -11.93 -7.62
N ILE A 14 26.40 -12.19 -8.62
CA ILE A 14 26.83 -12.74 -9.92
C ILE A 14 26.90 -11.70 -11.04
N ALA A 15 26.57 -10.44 -10.75
CA ALA A 15 26.55 -9.38 -11.76
C ALA A 15 27.98 -9.03 -12.21
N ASP A 16 28.17 -8.90 -13.53
CA ASP A 16 29.44 -8.42 -14.09
C ASP A 16 29.73 -6.97 -13.67
N GLU A 17 28.67 -6.16 -13.56
CA GLU A 17 28.72 -4.74 -13.19
C GLU A 17 27.49 -4.38 -12.35
N ILE A 18 27.71 -3.62 -11.27
CA ILE A 18 26.68 -3.17 -10.35
C ILE A 18 26.60 -1.65 -10.39
N ILE A 19 25.38 -1.12 -10.49
CA ILE A 19 25.06 0.30 -10.43
C ILE A 19 24.18 0.52 -9.19
N ASP A 20 24.69 1.22 -8.19
CA ASP A 20 23.96 1.53 -6.95
C ASP A 20 23.45 2.97 -6.98
N ILE A 21 22.15 3.14 -6.73
CA ILE A 21 21.45 4.43 -6.76
C ILE A 21 20.91 4.75 -5.36
N GLY A 22 21.13 5.96 -4.88
CA GLY A 22 20.71 6.37 -3.54
C GLY A 22 21.15 7.78 -3.18
N PRO A 23 21.55 8.05 -1.92
CA PRO A 23 21.62 7.13 -0.77
C PRO A 23 20.26 6.83 -0.11
N GLY A 24 19.20 7.60 -0.42
CA GLY A 24 17.84 7.37 0.08
C GLY A 24 16.82 7.23 -1.04
N ALA A 25 15.54 7.19 -0.68
CA ALA A 25 14.42 7.19 -1.63
C ALA A 25 13.89 8.62 -1.86
N GLY A 26 13.09 8.79 -2.94
CA GLY A 26 12.45 10.07 -3.26
C GLY A 26 13.46 11.20 -3.47
N ILE A 27 13.22 12.35 -2.84
CA ILE A 27 14.10 13.53 -2.93
C ILE A 27 15.51 13.30 -2.36
N ASN A 28 15.67 12.28 -1.51
CA ASN A 28 16.97 11.91 -0.93
C ASN A 28 17.75 10.90 -1.80
N GLY A 29 17.20 10.51 -2.96
CA GLY A 29 17.79 9.55 -3.90
C GLY A 29 18.22 10.17 -5.23
N GLY A 30 18.24 9.34 -6.27
CA GLY A 30 18.48 9.77 -7.66
C GLY A 30 19.94 10.10 -7.99
N LYS A 31 20.89 9.71 -7.14
CA LYS A 31 22.33 9.90 -7.38
C LYS A 31 23.00 8.55 -7.59
N LEU A 32 23.99 8.53 -8.47
CA LEU A 32 24.91 7.40 -8.61
C LEU A 32 25.79 7.32 -7.37
N VAL A 33 25.59 6.30 -6.54
CA VAL A 33 26.38 6.05 -5.33
C VAL A 33 27.64 5.25 -5.68
N PHE A 34 27.49 4.27 -6.57
CA PHE A 34 28.59 3.41 -7.01
C PHE A 34 28.32 2.83 -8.40
N GLN A 35 29.39 2.60 -9.16
CA GLN A 35 29.38 1.81 -10.39
C GLN A 35 30.68 1.00 -10.46
N GLY A 36 30.57 -0.32 -10.66
CA GLY A 36 31.73 -1.21 -10.76
C GLY A 36 31.44 -2.62 -10.26
N THR A 37 32.46 -3.29 -9.73
CA THR A 37 32.38 -4.70 -9.29
C THR A 37 31.83 -4.85 -7.87
N LEU A 38 31.44 -6.07 -7.51
CA LEU A 38 30.97 -6.41 -6.15
C LEU A 38 32.01 -6.12 -5.06
N ASP A 39 33.28 -6.42 -5.31
CA ASP A 39 34.35 -6.25 -4.33
C ASP A 39 34.65 -4.77 -4.07
N GLU A 40 34.56 -3.94 -5.10
CA GLU A 40 34.64 -2.49 -4.98
C GLU A 40 33.42 -1.94 -4.21
N LEU A 41 32.19 -2.38 -4.53
CA LEU A 41 30.96 -1.94 -3.87
C LEU A 41 30.99 -2.16 -2.35
N LYS A 42 31.48 -3.33 -1.89
CA LYS A 42 31.59 -3.66 -0.46
C LYS A 42 32.47 -2.68 0.32
N ASN A 43 33.40 -2.01 -0.35
CA ASN A 43 34.30 -1.02 0.24
C ASN A 43 33.73 0.40 0.27
N VAL A 44 32.62 0.65 -0.44
CA VAL A 44 31.96 1.96 -0.47
C VAL A 44 31.19 2.20 0.83
N SER A 45 31.70 3.10 1.68
CA SER A 45 31.08 3.42 2.97
C SER A 45 29.71 4.10 2.83
N ASN A 46 29.45 4.83 1.74
CA ASN A 46 28.19 5.55 1.54
C ASN A 46 27.11 4.72 0.82
N SER A 47 27.37 3.44 0.52
CA SER A 47 26.41 2.54 -0.11
C SER A 47 25.75 1.65 0.94
N TYR A 48 24.43 1.80 1.14
CA TYR A 48 23.67 0.86 1.97
C TYR A 48 23.75 -0.56 1.42
N THR A 49 23.63 -0.71 0.10
CA THR A 49 23.79 -2.00 -0.59
C THR A 49 25.14 -2.64 -0.27
N GLY A 50 26.24 -1.89 -0.42
CA GLY A 50 27.59 -2.33 -0.09
C GLY A 50 27.77 -2.65 1.40
N GLN A 51 27.16 -1.87 2.31
CA GLN A 51 27.19 -2.14 3.74
C GLN A 51 26.46 -3.43 4.13
N PHE A 52 25.30 -3.73 3.52
CA PHE A 52 24.59 -5.00 3.73
C PHE A 52 25.33 -6.19 3.12
N LEU A 53 25.90 -6.03 1.92
CA LEU A 53 26.65 -7.09 1.25
C LEU A 53 27.99 -7.41 1.93
N SER A 54 28.62 -6.41 2.55
CA SER A 54 29.85 -6.60 3.35
C SER A 54 29.57 -7.07 4.78
N GLY A 55 28.32 -7.07 5.23
CA GLY A 55 27.93 -7.43 6.60
C GLY A 55 28.20 -6.35 7.65
N LYS A 56 28.59 -5.13 7.24
CA LYS A 56 28.68 -3.97 8.15
C LYS A 56 27.31 -3.59 8.71
N LEU A 57 26.28 -3.74 7.88
CA LEU A 57 24.88 -3.70 8.30
C LEU A 57 24.27 -5.09 8.22
N SER A 58 23.36 -5.37 9.15
CA SER A 58 22.59 -6.61 9.19
C SER A 58 21.15 -6.31 9.55
N LEU A 59 20.22 -7.16 9.09
CA LEU A 59 18.83 -7.07 9.50
C LEU A 59 18.71 -7.24 11.03
N PRO A 60 17.80 -6.50 11.69
CA PRO A 60 17.58 -6.65 13.11
C PRO A 60 17.15 -8.08 13.43
N GLN A 61 17.78 -8.68 14.43
CA GLN A 61 17.40 -10.00 14.92
C GLN A 61 16.55 -9.87 16.17
N LYS A 62 15.39 -10.55 16.19
CA LYS A 62 14.57 -10.64 17.39
C LYS A 62 15.34 -11.41 18.48
N PRO A 63 15.59 -10.80 19.67
CA PRO A 63 16.24 -11.49 20.80
C PRO A 63 15.54 -12.81 21.16
N ASN A 64 16.32 -13.82 21.55
CA ASN A 64 15.79 -15.18 21.78
C ASN A 64 14.82 -15.28 22.96
N ASP A 65 15.01 -14.46 23.98
CA ASP A 65 14.14 -14.28 25.14
C ASP A 65 12.77 -13.67 24.77
N LEU A 66 12.71 -12.87 23.71
CA LEU A 66 11.46 -12.31 23.18
C LEU A 66 10.73 -13.25 22.19
N LYS A 67 11.35 -14.38 21.81
CA LYS A 67 10.72 -15.37 20.93
C LYS A 67 9.74 -16.21 21.73
N LYS A 68 8.45 -15.99 21.50
CA LYS A 68 7.40 -16.86 21.98
C LYS A 68 7.63 -18.28 21.46
N LYS A 69 7.58 -19.28 22.33
CA LYS A 69 7.64 -20.69 21.97
C LYS A 69 6.21 -21.23 21.90
N VAL A 70 6.03 -22.30 21.13
CA VAL A 70 4.80 -23.08 21.18
C VAL A 70 4.86 -23.94 22.43
N ASP A 71 3.81 -23.85 23.25
CA ASP A 71 3.63 -24.58 24.50
C ASP A 71 2.16 -25.02 24.66
N ASP A 72 1.85 -25.68 25.78
CA ASP A 72 0.51 -26.22 26.07
C ASP A 72 -0.57 -25.13 26.20
N SER A 73 -0.18 -23.87 26.40
CA SER A 73 -1.10 -22.73 26.48
C SER A 73 -1.36 -22.07 25.12
N THR A 74 -0.67 -22.53 24.07
CA THR A 74 -0.75 -21.92 22.75
C THR A 74 -2.08 -22.28 22.07
N ASP A 75 -2.89 -21.26 21.80
CA ASP A 75 -4.08 -21.40 20.96
C ASP A 75 -3.69 -21.56 19.48
N PHE A 76 -4.48 -22.34 18.73
CA PHE A 76 -4.22 -22.63 17.32
C PHE A 76 -5.43 -22.36 16.45
N LEU A 77 -5.17 -21.80 15.27
CA LEU A 77 -6.06 -21.85 14.14
C LEU A 77 -5.75 -23.08 13.30
N THR A 78 -6.70 -24.01 13.21
CA THR A 78 -6.47 -25.31 12.56
C THR A 78 -7.26 -25.42 11.27
N ILE A 79 -6.55 -25.73 10.18
CA ILE A 79 -7.13 -26.12 8.90
C ILE A 79 -7.07 -27.64 8.80
N LYS A 80 -8.21 -28.29 8.53
CA LYS A 80 -8.31 -29.75 8.33
C LYS A 80 -8.79 -30.07 6.93
N ASN A 81 -8.25 -31.14 6.34
CA ASN A 81 -8.64 -31.68 5.04
C ASN A 81 -8.60 -30.65 3.90
N ALA A 82 -7.57 -29.79 3.87
CA ALA A 82 -7.41 -28.83 2.78
C ALA A 82 -7.01 -29.53 1.47
N LYS A 83 -7.84 -29.44 0.43
CA LYS A 83 -7.60 -30.06 -0.89
C LYS A 83 -7.66 -29.08 -2.08
N THR A 84 -7.72 -27.78 -1.81
CA THR A 84 -7.78 -26.74 -2.85
C THR A 84 -6.55 -26.85 -3.77
N ASN A 85 -6.78 -26.83 -5.09
CA ASN A 85 -5.73 -26.98 -6.11
C ASN A 85 -4.88 -28.25 -5.92
N ASN A 86 -3.57 -28.10 -5.71
CA ASN A 86 -2.65 -29.22 -5.58
C ASN A 86 -2.48 -29.74 -4.14
N LEU A 87 -3.22 -29.19 -3.16
CA LEU A 87 -3.15 -29.62 -1.76
C LEU A 87 -3.65 -31.05 -1.58
N LYS A 88 -2.92 -31.85 -0.80
CA LYS A 88 -3.17 -33.28 -0.63
C LYS A 88 -3.88 -33.62 0.67
N SER A 89 -5.05 -33.01 0.92
CA SER A 89 -5.85 -33.23 2.14
C SER A 89 -5.08 -32.91 3.43
N ILE A 90 -4.33 -31.81 3.42
CA ILE A 90 -3.41 -31.51 4.52
C ILE A 90 -4.14 -30.99 5.76
N LYS A 91 -3.54 -31.23 6.93
CA LYS A 91 -3.87 -30.60 8.21
C LYS A 91 -2.76 -29.61 8.55
N VAL A 92 -3.12 -28.38 8.91
CA VAL A 92 -2.17 -27.32 9.30
C VAL A 92 -2.67 -26.66 10.58
N GLU A 93 -1.79 -26.53 11.56
CA GLU A 93 -2.04 -25.83 12.83
C GLU A 93 -1.19 -24.56 12.85
N ILE A 94 -1.84 -23.40 12.89
CA ILE A 94 -1.22 -22.08 12.89
C ILE A 94 -1.31 -21.52 14.32
N PRO A 95 -0.18 -21.33 15.04
CA PRO A 95 -0.22 -20.82 16.40
C PRO A 95 -0.62 -19.34 16.42
N LEU A 96 -1.51 -18.98 17.34
CA LEU A 96 -2.01 -17.62 17.50
C LEU A 96 -1.09 -16.75 18.38
N GLY A 97 -1.09 -15.44 18.11
CA GLY A 97 -0.23 -14.48 18.82
C GLY A 97 1.26 -14.63 18.49
N MET A 98 1.59 -15.13 17.29
CA MET A 98 2.95 -15.34 16.81
C MET A 98 3.10 -14.82 15.37
N MET A 99 4.32 -14.43 14.99
CA MET A 99 4.66 -14.18 13.60
C MET A 99 4.96 -15.52 12.91
N VAL A 100 4.06 -15.95 12.03
CA VAL A 100 4.16 -17.26 11.35
C VAL A 100 4.60 -17.06 9.90
N GLY A 101 5.71 -17.68 9.52
CA GLY A 101 6.20 -17.71 8.15
C GLY A 101 5.74 -18.98 7.42
N ILE A 102 5.08 -18.84 6.27
CA ILE A 102 4.72 -19.96 5.39
C ILE A 102 5.74 -20.02 4.25
N ALA A 103 6.65 -21.00 4.30
CA ALA A 103 7.74 -21.16 3.35
C ALA A 103 7.57 -22.41 2.46
N GLY A 104 8.29 -22.43 1.33
CA GLY A 104 8.26 -23.52 0.35
C GLY A 104 8.54 -23.04 -1.08
N VAL A 105 8.88 -23.96 -1.98
CA VAL A 105 9.19 -23.66 -3.39
C VAL A 105 8.00 -23.08 -4.15
N SER A 106 8.23 -22.40 -5.28
CA SER A 106 7.14 -21.92 -6.14
C SER A 106 6.26 -23.10 -6.59
N GLY A 107 4.94 -22.91 -6.61
CA GLY A 107 3.99 -23.98 -6.93
C GLY A 107 3.72 -25.00 -5.81
N SER A 108 4.35 -24.91 -4.64
CA SER A 108 4.12 -25.86 -3.53
C SER A 108 2.75 -25.76 -2.85
N GLY A 109 1.89 -24.82 -3.27
CA GLY A 109 0.55 -24.63 -2.71
C GLY A 109 0.46 -23.61 -1.56
N LYS A 110 1.46 -22.75 -1.33
CA LYS A 110 1.43 -21.72 -0.26
C LYS A 110 0.25 -20.75 -0.41
N SER A 111 0.11 -20.14 -1.58
CA SER A 111 -1.01 -19.23 -1.89
C SER A 111 -2.34 -19.97 -1.80
N SER A 112 -2.37 -21.22 -2.28
CA SER A 112 -3.59 -22.03 -2.21
C SER A 112 -3.99 -22.40 -0.79
N LEU A 113 -3.03 -22.60 0.11
CA LEU A 113 -3.30 -22.83 1.53
C LEU A 113 -3.85 -21.57 2.21
N ILE A 114 -3.22 -20.42 2.00
CA ILE A 114 -3.55 -19.19 2.74
C ILE A 114 -4.66 -18.39 2.05
N LEU A 115 -4.42 -17.96 0.82
CA LEU A 115 -5.32 -17.08 0.08
C LEU A 115 -6.53 -17.83 -0.48
N ASP A 116 -6.34 -19.03 -1.03
CA ASP A 116 -7.43 -19.74 -1.71
C ASP A 116 -8.18 -20.73 -0.79
N THR A 117 -7.69 -20.97 0.45
CA THR A 117 -8.34 -21.89 1.40
C THR A 117 -8.64 -21.21 2.73
N LEU A 118 -7.61 -20.76 3.47
CA LEU A 118 -7.82 -20.23 4.81
C LEU A 118 -8.70 -18.96 4.82
N VAL A 119 -8.39 -17.99 3.95
CA VAL A 119 -9.14 -16.73 3.88
C VAL A 119 -10.62 -16.98 3.54
N PRO A 120 -10.97 -17.74 2.48
CA PRO A 120 -12.37 -18.12 2.21
C PRO A 120 -13.04 -18.87 3.35
N LEU A 121 -12.33 -19.78 4.04
CA LEU A 121 -12.89 -20.52 5.18
C LEU A 121 -13.21 -19.63 6.38
N LEU A 122 -12.42 -18.57 6.61
CA LEU A 122 -12.66 -17.62 7.72
C LEU A 122 -13.73 -16.59 7.39
N GLN A 123 -13.87 -16.23 6.11
CA GLN A 123 -14.70 -15.12 5.66
C GLN A 123 -16.16 -15.14 6.19
N PRO A 124 -16.88 -16.28 6.24
CA PRO A 124 -18.24 -16.34 6.75
C PRO A 124 -18.39 -15.97 8.23
N PHE A 125 -17.34 -16.15 9.04
CA PHE A 125 -17.39 -15.89 10.49
C PHE A 125 -17.26 -14.40 10.82
N PHE A 126 -16.50 -13.67 10.01
CA PHE A 126 -16.18 -12.25 10.24
C PHE A 126 -16.99 -11.28 9.37
N LYS A 127 -17.74 -11.78 8.37
CA LYS A 127 -18.61 -10.96 7.49
C LYS A 127 -19.93 -10.49 8.13
N ARG A 128 -20.13 -10.61 9.45
CA ARG A 128 -21.35 -10.12 10.12
C ARG A 128 -21.36 -8.59 10.21
N GLY A 129 -21.72 -7.95 9.10
CA GLY A 129 -21.85 -6.50 8.94
C GLY A 129 -21.95 -6.03 7.47
N ALA A 130 -21.57 -6.87 6.51
CA ALA A 130 -21.74 -6.57 5.08
C ALA A 130 -23.07 -7.18 4.57
N ASP A 131 -24.08 -6.31 4.43
CA ASP A 131 -25.32 -6.45 3.65
C ASP A 131 -25.85 -7.87 3.33
N LYS A 132 -26.99 -8.21 3.95
CA LYS A 132 -27.92 -9.26 3.49
C LYS A 132 -28.70 -8.86 2.22
N THR A 133 -28.13 -8.01 1.37
CA THR A 133 -28.79 -7.40 0.22
C THR A 133 -27.91 -7.48 -1.01
N LYS A 134 -27.67 -8.71 -1.49
CA LYS A 134 -27.44 -9.03 -2.93
C LYS A 134 -27.49 -10.54 -3.16
N LYS A 135 -28.60 -11.17 -2.76
CA LYS A 135 -29.19 -12.27 -3.54
C LYS A 135 -30.35 -11.67 -4.33
N LYS A 136 -30.03 -10.96 -5.41
CA LYS A 136 -31.01 -10.66 -6.46
C LYS A 136 -30.53 -11.40 -7.69
N ASN A 137 -31.38 -12.30 -8.16
CA ASN A 137 -31.33 -12.86 -9.50
C ASN A 137 -31.17 -11.70 -10.48
N ASN A 138 -30.03 -11.62 -11.16
CA ASN A 138 -29.91 -10.88 -12.41
C ASN A 138 -29.69 -11.93 -13.50
N GLU A 139 -30.80 -12.38 -14.07
CA GLU A 139 -30.85 -12.65 -15.49
C GLU A 139 -30.53 -11.33 -16.21
N ASN A 140 -29.66 -11.39 -17.22
CA ASN A 140 -29.08 -10.30 -18.01
C ASN A 140 -27.72 -9.82 -17.48
N GLY A 141 -26.69 -10.31 -18.16
CA GLY A 141 -25.29 -10.08 -17.86
C GLY A 141 -24.80 -8.69 -18.25
N GLU A 142 -23.82 -8.25 -17.48
CA GLU A 142 -22.56 -7.64 -17.92
C GLU A 142 -21.62 -7.72 -16.70
N GLU A 143 -20.49 -8.42 -16.88
CA GLU A 143 -19.57 -8.82 -15.81
C GLU A 143 -18.75 -7.64 -15.26
N GLU A 144 -18.52 -7.61 -13.95
CA GLU A 144 -17.28 -7.04 -13.41
C GLU A 144 -16.68 -7.95 -12.34
N ASN A 145 -15.57 -8.58 -12.74
CA ASN A 145 -14.66 -9.45 -12.00
C ASN A 145 -15.22 -10.83 -11.64
N GLY A 146 -15.12 -11.75 -12.59
CA GLY A 146 -14.94 -13.16 -12.29
C GLY A 146 -13.67 -13.35 -11.46
N GLU A 147 -13.78 -13.23 -10.14
CA GLU A 147 -13.04 -14.17 -9.30
C GLU A 147 -13.65 -15.52 -9.67
N GLU A 148 -12.91 -16.33 -10.45
CA GLU A 148 -13.20 -17.76 -10.53
C GLU A 148 -13.52 -18.19 -9.11
N LEU A 149 -14.73 -18.70 -8.88
CA LEU A 149 -15.08 -19.30 -7.62
C LEU A 149 -14.17 -20.52 -7.49
N VAL A 150 -12.96 -20.32 -6.98
CA VAL A 150 -12.06 -21.41 -6.65
C VAL A 150 -12.83 -22.22 -5.62
N GLU A 151 -13.20 -23.44 -6.01
CA GLU A 151 -13.86 -24.36 -5.11
C GLU A 151 -12.86 -24.71 -4.01
N TYR A 152 -12.99 -24.04 -2.86
CA TYR A 152 -12.12 -24.26 -1.72
C TYR A 152 -12.67 -25.40 -0.88
N SER A 153 -11.75 -26.20 -0.33
CA SER A 153 -12.10 -27.38 0.46
C SER A 153 -11.33 -27.41 1.76
N GLY A 154 -12.02 -27.83 2.82
CA GLY A 154 -11.45 -27.97 4.16
C GLY A 154 -12.42 -27.54 5.24
N LYS A 155 -11.96 -27.62 6.48
CA LYS A 155 -12.65 -27.09 7.67
C LYS A 155 -11.68 -26.27 8.48
N VAL A 156 -12.14 -25.18 9.06
CA VAL A 156 -11.36 -24.34 9.98
C VAL A 156 -11.96 -24.42 11.39
N SER A 157 -11.10 -24.48 12.41
CA SER A 157 -11.47 -24.45 13.84
C SER A 157 -10.48 -23.60 14.62
N GLY A 158 -10.90 -23.03 15.76
CA GLY A 158 -10.09 -22.08 16.53
C GLY A 158 -10.22 -20.64 16.03
N TRP A 159 -11.15 -20.39 15.11
CA TRP A 159 -11.49 -19.04 14.62
C TRP A 159 -12.20 -18.22 15.71
N GLU A 160 -12.79 -18.88 16.71
CA GLU A 160 -13.49 -18.28 17.84
C GLU A 160 -12.57 -17.44 18.75
N LYS A 161 -11.25 -17.60 18.59
CA LYS A 161 -10.19 -16.86 19.30
C LYS A 161 -9.79 -15.56 18.60
N LEU A 162 -10.38 -15.27 17.44
CA LEU A 162 -10.06 -14.13 16.61
C LEU A 162 -11.27 -13.18 16.56
N ASP A 163 -11.01 -11.87 16.53
CA ASP A 163 -12.05 -10.85 16.37
C ASP A 163 -12.23 -10.44 14.89
N GLU A 164 -11.13 -10.43 14.13
CA GLU A 164 -11.10 -10.00 12.73
C GLU A 164 -9.97 -10.71 11.95
N VAL A 165 -10.12 -10.76 10.63
CA VAL A 165 -9.09 -11.21 9.70
C VAL A 165 -8.82 -10.13 8.66
N ILE A 166 -7.61 -9.56 8.69
CA ILE A 166 -7.17 -8.53 7.74
C ILE A 166 -6.20 -9.17 6.75
N VAL A 167 -6.49 -9.05 5.46
CA VAL A 167 -5.64 -9.56 4.37
C VAL A 167 -5.01 -8.39 3.63
N VAL A 168 -3.70 -8.23 3.77
CA VAL A 168 -2.91 -7.25 3.02
C VAL A 168 -2.33 -7.95 1.79
N SER A 169 -2.65 -7.46 0.60
CA SER A 169 -2.26 -8.08 -0.68
C SER A 169 -1.52 -7.10 -1.59
N GLN A 170 -0.93 -7.61 -2.66
CA GLN A 170 -0.29 -6.80 -3.71
C GLN A 170 -1.29 -6.30 -4.77
N LYS A 171 -2.60 -6.51 -4.59
CA LYS A 171 -3.60 -5.95 -5.51
C LYS A 171 -3.46 -4.41 -5.49
N PRO A 172 -3.56 -3.73 -6.66
CA PRO A 172 -3.45 -2.28 -6.70
C PRO A 172 -4.42 -1.60 -5.74
N ILE A 173 -3.92 -0.57 -5.05
CA ILE A 173 -4.62 0.20 -4.01
C ILE A 173 -5.97 0.75 -4.51
N SER A 174 -5.99 1.28 -5.73
CA SER A 174 -7.19 1.72 -6.41
C SER A 174 -6.96 1.80 -7.91
N ARG A 175 -7.99 1.46 -8.70
CA ARG A 175 -8.00 1.71 -10.16
C ARG A 175 -8.40 3.17 -10.48
N VAL A 176 -8.83 3.94 -9.49
CA VAL A 176 -9.27 5.33 -9.67
C VAL A 176 -8.05 6.25 -9.71
N LYS A 177 -7.86 6.95 -10.84
CA LYS A 177 -6.71 7.84 -11.09
C LYS A 177 -6.55 8.97 -10.06
N THR A 178 -7.63 9.37 -9.38
CA THR A 178 -7.58 10.42 -8.36
C THR A 178 -7.15 9.91 -6.99
N SER A 179 -7.06 8.59 -6.78
CA SER A 179 -6.63 8.02 -5.50
C SER A 179 -5.18 8.40 -5.20
N THR A 180 -4.93 8.73 -3.95
CA THR A 180 -3.61 9.10 -3.43
C THR A 180 -3.35 8.35 -2.13
N PRO A 181 -2.10 8.24 -1.67
CA PRO A 181 -1.82 7.67 -0.34
C PRO A 181 -2.67 8.31 0.77
N ALA A 182 -2.85 9.63 0.71
CA ALA A 182 -3.65 10.37 1.69
C ALA A 182 -5.14 9.97 1.70
N SER A 183 -5.75 9.69 0.55
CA SER A 183 -7.15 9.23 0.51
C SER A 183 -7.27 7.76 0.90
N TYR A 184 -6.27 6.95 0.61
CA TYR A 184 -6.28 5.53 0.97
C TYR A 184 -6.17 5.32 2.49
N VAL A 185 -5.25 6.01 3.17
CA VAL A 185 -5.10 5.91 4.63
C VAL A 185 -6.13 6.73 5.41
N GLY A 186 -7.06 7.39 4.73
CA GLY A 186 -8.18 8.11 5.35
C GLY A 186 -7.82 9.47 5.99
N ILE A 187 -6.58 9.96 5.85
CA ILE A 187 -6.21 11.29 6.38
C ILE A 187 -6.79 12.43 5.55
N TRP A 188 -7.10 12.16 4.28
CA TRP A 188 -7.54 13.20 3.34
C TRP A 188 -8.82 13.91 3.80
N ASP A 189 -9.78 13.18 4.35
CA ASP A 189 -11.04 13.75 4.83
C ASP A 189 -10.83 14.68 6.02
N LYS A 190 -9.90 14.33 6.91
CA LYS A 190 -9.50 15.15 8.06
C LYS A 190 -8.86 16.46 7.61
N ILE A 191 -7.96 16.39 6.62
CA ILE A 191 -7.30 17.58 6.05
C ILE A 191 -8.34 18.50 5.41
N ARG A 192 -9.25 17.97 4.58
CA ARG A 192 -10.30 18.77 3.93
C ARG A 192 -11.25 19.44 4.92
N ASP A 193 -11.65 18.72 5.96
CA ASP A 193 -12.47 19.27 7.04
C ASP A 193 -11.76 20.43 7.74
N LYS A 194 -10.46 20.29 8.01
CA LYS A 194 -9.65 21.36 8.61
C LYS A 194 -9.59 22.62 7.76
N PHE A 195 -9.35 22.49 6.45
CA PHE A 195 -9.39 23.62 5.53
C PHE A 195 -10.77 24.31 5.53
N SER A 196 -11.87 23.53 5.56
CA SER A 196 -13.21 24.11 5.61
C SER A 196 -13.52 24.93 6.88
N LYS A 197 -12.81 24.65 7.97
CA LYS A 197 -12.99 25.34 9.26
C LYS A 197 -12.20 26.66 9.37
N LEU A 198 -11.34 26.99 8.40
CA LEU A 198 -10.58 28.24 8.37
C LEU A 198 -11.49 29.46 8.26
N ALA A 199 -11.04 30.59 8.82
CA ALA A 199 -11.83 31.83 8.85
C ALA A 199 -12.20 32.32 7.44
N GLU A 200 -11.24 32.34 6.52
CA GLU A 200 -11.47 32.72 5.12
C GLU A 200 -12.41 31.74 4.40
N SER A 201 -12.30 30.44 4.68
CA SER A 201 -13.22 29.43 4.14
C SER A 201 -14.65 29.64 4.63
N LYS A 202 -14.83 29.96 5.92
CA LYS A 202 -16.15 30.29 6.49
C LYS A 202 -16.75 31.55 5.86
N LYS A 203 -15.95 32.61 5.66
CA LYS A 203 -16.41 33.84 4.98
C LYS A 203 -16.90 33.54 3.56
N ARG A 204 -16.19 32.69 2.82
CA ARG A 204 -16.53 32.27 1.45
C ARG A 204 -17.56 31.14 1.37
N LYS A 205 -18.08 30.67 2.52
CA LYS A 205 -19.02 29.53 2.63
C LYS A 205 -18.48 28.23 2.00
N TYR A 206 -17.16 28.05 2.02
CA TYR A 206 -16.53 26.81 1.58
C TYR A 206 -16.73 25.70 2.59
N THR A 207 -16.95 24.50 2.07
CA THR A 207 -17.15 23.25 2.82
C THR A 207 -16.01 22.28 2.50
N SER A 208 -15.88 21.17 3.23
CA SER A 208 -14.87 20.14 2.95
C SER A 208 -14.96 19.59 1.51
N GLY A 209 -16.14 19.68 0.88
CA GLY A 209 -16.33 19.35 -0.53
C GLY A 209 -15.66 20.31 -1.53
N HIS A 210 -15.37 21.56 -1.14
CA HIS A 210 -14.60 22.48 -2.00
C HIS A 210 -13.12 22.11 -2.04
N PHE A 211 -12.59 21.53 -0.96
CA PHE A 211 -11.22 21.05 -0.87
C PHE A 211 -11.04 19.61 -1.38
N SER A 212 -12.07 19.01 -1.96
CA SER A 212 -11.99 17.66 -2.54
C SER A 212 -11.74 17.73 -4.04
N TYR A 213 -10.64 17.13 -4.51
CA TYR A 213 -10.38 16.94 -5.93
C TYR A 213 -11.40 16.00 -6.61
N ASN A 214 -12.21 15.26 -5.84
CA ASN A 214 -13.29 14.42 -6.37
C ASN A 214 -14.63 15.18 -6.53
N SER A 215 -14.71 16.42 -6.04
CA SER A 215 -15.94 17.22 -6.01
C SER A 215 -15.87 18.35 -7.03
N ASP A 216 -16.95 18.55 -7.78
CA ASP A 216 -17.12 19.62 -8.77
C ASP A 216 -17.06 21.04 -8.17
N LYS A 217 -17.30 21.17 -6.86
CA LYS A 217 -17.29 22.46 -6.15
C LYS A 217 -15.96 23.21 -6.31
N GLY A 218 -14.82 22.53 -6.12
CA GLY A 218 -13.50 23.18 -6.12
C GLY A 218 -12.43 22.56 -7.01
N ARG A 219 -12.66 21.38 -7.60
CA ARG A 219 -11.68 20.76 -8.50
C ARG A 219 -11.56 21.53 -9.83
N CYS A 220 -10.41 21.40 -10.48
CA CYS A 220 -10.19 21.89 -11.84
C CYS A 220 -11.17 21.21 -12.82
N PRO A 221 -11.93 21.98 -13.63
CA PRO A 221 -12.92 21.43 -14.53
C PRO A 221 -12.29 20.66 -15.71
N SER A 222 -11.13 21.08 -16.23
CA SER A 222 -10.52 20.44 -17.41
C SER A 222 -9.97 19.04 -17.13
N CYS A 223 -9.35 18.81 -15.97
CA CYS A 223 -8.84 17.48 -15.59
C CYS A 223 -9.77 16.73 -14.64
N ARG A 224 -10.87 17.35 -14.19
CA ARG A 224 -11.81 16.78 -13.22
C ARG A 224 -11.12 16.29 -11.94
N GLY A 225 -10.04 16.99 -11.54
CA GLY A 225 -9.29 16.74 -10.31
C GLY A 225 -8.18 15.69 -10.38
N THR A 226 -7.90 15.10 -11.55
CA THR A 226 -6.75 14.19 -11.71
C THR A 226 -5.41 14.94 -11.69
N GLY A 227 -5.40 16.19 -12.16
CA GLY A 227 -4.18 16.95 -12.41
C GLY A 227 -3.50 16.60 -13.74
N GLU A 228 -4.04 15.61 -14.46
CA GLU A 228 -3.46 15.06 -15.69
C GLU A 228 -4.53 14.83 -16.76
N GLN A 229 -4.12 14.79 -18.03
CA GLN A 229 -4.99 14.51 -19.17
C GLN A 229 -4.43 13.34 -19.97
N ASP A 230 -5.32 12.42 -20.34
CA ASP A 230 -4.99 11.23 -21.13
C ASP A 230 -4.80 11.63 -22.59
N LEU A 231 -3.60 11.45 -23.12
CA LEU A 231 -3.33 11.55 -24.55
C LEU A 231 -3.32 10.15 -25.15
N LYS A 232 -4.37 9.85 -25.90
CA LYS A 232 -4.43 8.65 -26.71
C LYS A 232 -3.84 8.95 -28.08
N ILE A 233 -2.65 8.41 -28.34
CA ILE A 233 -2.07 8.36 -29.69
C ILE A 233 -2.35 6.98 -30.25
N SER A 234 -2.90 6.90 -31.46
CA SER A 234 -3.11 5.63 -32.15
C SER A 234 -1.79 4.84 -32.20
N PHE A 235 -1.86 3.55 -31.88
CA PHE A 235 -0.73 2.60 -31.89
C PHE A 235 0.33 2.74 -30.77
N LEU A 236 0.17 3.66 -29.82
CA LEU A 236 1.02 3.74 -28.62
C LEU A 236 0.24 3.45 -27.34
N SER A 237 0.95 3.01 -26.30
CA SER A 237 0.40 3.00 -24.94
C SER A 237 -0.04 4.40 -24.57
N SER A 238 -1.23 4.53 -23.98
CA SER A 238 -1.72 5.82 -23.49
C SER A 238 -0.74 6.39 -22.48
N PHE A 239 -0.42 7.68 -22.59
CA PHE A 239 0.38 8.39 -21.60
C PHE A 239 -0.38 9.62 -21.10
N ASN A 240 -0.06 10.02 -19.87
CA ASN A 240 -0.66 11.16 -19.22
C ASN A 240 0.23 12.39 -19.41
N ILE A 241 -0.38 13.54 -19.65
CA ILE A 241 0.31 14.84 -19.57
C ILE A 241 -0.23 15.64 -18.41
N VAL A 242 0.60 16.52 -17.85
CA VAL A 242 0.18 17.48 -16.83
C VAL A 242 -0.93 18.37 -17.41
N CYS A 243 -2.01 18.57 -16.65
CA CYS A 243 -3.12 19.41 -17.05
C CYS A 243 -2.66 20.85 -17.27
N LYS A 244 -2.93 21.41 -18.45
CA LYS A 244 -2.51 22.77 -18.82
C LYS A 244 -3.26 23.88 -18.07
N GLU A 245 -4.46 23.60 -17.56
CA GLU A 245 -5.29 24.61 -16.87
C GLU A 245 -4.87 24.79 -15.40
N CYS A 246 -4.67 23.69 -14.66
CA CYS A 246 -4.31 23.74 -13.25
C CYS A 246 -2.83 23.44 -12.99
N HIS A 247 -2.03 23.19 -14.03
CA HIS A 247 -0.61 22.82 -13.92
C HIS A 247 -0.35 21.66 -12.94
N GLY A 248 -1.26 20.68 -12.90
CA GLY A 248 -1.16 19.53 -12.00
C GLY A 248 -1.74 19.76 -10.60
N LEU A 249 -2.13 20.98 -10.23
CA LEU A 249 -2.58 21.33 -8.88
C LEU A 249 -3.99 20.81 -8.54
N ARG A 250 -4.76 20.32 -9.52
CA ARG A 250 -6.08 19.66 -9.35
C ARG A 250 -7.24 20.57 -8.92
N TYR A 251 -7.02 21.83 -8.58
CA TYR A 251 -8.04 22.75 -8.08
C TYR A 251 -8.25 23.98 -8.96
N LYS A 252 -9.38 24.67 -8.75
CA LYS A 252 -9.61 26.03 -9.26
C LYS A 252 -8.76 27.05 -8.48
N PRO A 253 -8.33 28.17 -9.10
CA PRO A 253 -7.48 29.17 -8.46
C PRO A 253 -8.03 29.70 -7.12
N GLU A 254 -9.33 29.97 -7.03
CA GLU A 254 -9.96 30.53 -5.83
C GLU A 254 -9.92 29.60 -4.59
N ILE A 255 -9.74 28.29 -4.81
CA ILE A 255 -9.55 27.32 -3.73
C ILE A 255 -8.11 27.36 -3.20
N LEU A 256 -7.15 27.62 -4.09
CA LEU A 256 -5.72 27.69 -3.76
C LEU A 256 -5.37 28.95 -2.94
N GLU A 257 -6.24 29.96 -2.94
CA GLU A 257 -6.09 31.15 -2.09
C GLU A 257 -6.27 30.86 -0.59
N ILE A 258 -6.88 29.72 -0.24
CA ILE A 258 -7.08 29.32 1.16
C ILE A 258 -5.84 28.60 1.67
N ASN A 259 -5.17 29.21 2.65
CA ASN A 259 -3.96 28.66 3.24
C ASN A 259 -4.18 28.15 4.66
N TYR A 260 -3.70 26.94 4.94
CA TYR A 260 -3.44 26.48 6.30
C TYR A 260 -1.98 26.80 6.64
N LYS A 261 -1.77 27.70 7.60
CA LYS A 261 -0.48 28.36 7.83
C LYS A 261 -0.05 29.11 6.56
N THR A 262 0.91 28.58 5.81
CA THR A 262 1.44 29.17 4.56
C THR A 262 1.15 28.30 3.33
N ASN A 263 0.41 27.21 3.47
CA ASN A 263 0.27 26.18 2.43
C ASN A 263 -1.19 26.06 1.99
N SER A 264 -1.41 26.08 0.68
CA SER A 264 -2.69 25.77 0.07
C SER A 264 -2.99 24.27 0.17
N ILE A 265 -4.21 23.88 -0.17
CA ILE A 265 -4.59 22.45 -0.19
C ILE A 265 -3.77 21.64 -1.22
N ALA A 266 -3.35 22.26 -2.32
CA ALA A 266 -2.51 21.62 -3.33
C ALA A 266 -1.06 21.50 -2.85
N ASP A 267 -0.54 22.51 -2.14
CA ASP A 267 0.80 22.43 -1.54
C ASP A 267 0.88 21.27 -0.55
N VAL A 268 -0.16 21.10 0.28
CA VAL A 268 -0.25 19.96 1.22
C VAL A 268 -0.25 18.62 0.49
N LEU A 269 -0.88 18.50 -0.69
CA LEU A 269 -0.84 17.28 -1.50
C LEU A 269 0.52 17.02 -2.16
N ASN A 270 1.31 18.07 -2.39
CA ASN A 270 2.65 17.99 -2.98
C ASN A 270 3.76 17.78 -1.93
N MET A 271 3.43 17.82 -0.64
CA MET A 271 4.39 17.56 0.43
C MET A 271 4.77 16.08 0.50
N THR A 272 6.02 15.85 0.91
CA THR A 272 6.44 14.55 1.44
C THR A 272 5.71 14.25 2.76
N VAL A 273 5.68 12.97 3.16
CA VAL A 273 5.11 12.55 4.45
C VAL A 273 5.80 13.28 5.61
N SER A 274 7.13 13.38 5.58
CA SER A 274 7.93 14.08 6.60
C SER A 274 7.57 15.57 6.72
N GLU A 275 7.32 16.27 5.60
CA GLU A 275 6.90 17.67 5.61
C GLU A 275 5.47 17.83 6.15
N ALA A 276 4.55 16.96 5.71
CA ALA A 276 3.18 16.96 6.19
C ALA A 276 3.12 16.67 7.70
N LEU A 277 3.96 15.76 8.20
CA LEU A 277 4.06 15.44 9.62
C LEU A 277 4.47 16.67 10.44
N LYS A 278 5.47 17.45 9.98
CA LYS A 278 5.84 18.73 10.60
C LYS A 278 4.69 19.75 10.55
N LEU A 279 3.98 19.83 9.43
CA LEU A 279 2.86 20.75 9.25
C LEU A 279 1.72 20.45 10.23
N PHE A 280 1.41 19.17 10.44
CA PHE A 280 0.28 18.68 11.25
C PHE A 280 0.68 18.12 12.62
N ALA A 281 1.89 18.41 13.12
CA ALA A 281 2.42 17.84 14.37
C ALA A 281 1.50 17.98 15.60
N VAL A 282 0.71 19.07 15.67
CA VAL A 282 -0.21 19.35 16.79
C VAL A 282 -1.55 18.60 16.64
N ASP A 283 -1.84 18.03 15.48
CA ASP A 283 -3.08 17.34 15.17
C ASP A 283 -2.89 15.83 15.22
N ASN A 284 -3.02 15.27 16.43
CA ASN A 284 -2.84 13.84 16.68
C ASN A 284 -3.70 12.94 15.77
N SER A 285 -4.83 13.45 15.27
CA SER A 285 -5.69 12.68 14.38
C SER A 285 -5.12 12.49 12.98
N ILE A 286 -4.15 13.32 12.58
CA ILE A 286 -3.43 13.29 11.30
C ILE A 286 -1.99 12.81 11.52
N SER A 287 -1.28 13.38 12.50
CA SER A 287 0.14 13.08 12.75
C SER A 287 0.39 11.63 13.11
N ASN A 288 -0.50 10.97 13.88
CA ASN A 288 -0.34 9.55 14.21
C ASN A 288 -0.35 8.65 12.97
N ILE A 289 -1.18 8.97 11.96
CA ILE A 289 -1.23 8.17 10.72
C ILE A 289 -0.03 8.49 9.83
N LEU A 290 0.38 9.77 9.76
CA LEU A 290 1.58 10.17 9.03
C LEU A 290 2.84 9.55 9.63
N GLN A 291 2.93 9.41 10.96
CA GLN A 291 4.07 8.77 11.63
C GLN A 291 4.22 7.32 11.21
N ILE A 292 3.11 6.56 11.11
CA ILE A 292 3.12 5.17 10.63
C ILE A 292 3.64 5.06 9.19
N LEU A 293 3.44 6.10 8.36
CA LEU A 293 3.95 6.13 6.98
C LEU A 293 5.41 6.60 6.89
N GLU A 294 5.90 7.27 7.92
CA GLU A 294 7.28 7.77 8.01
C GLU A 294 8.23 6.70 8.59
N ASP A 295 7.74 5.92 9.56
CA ASP A 295 8.45 4.82 10.21
C ASP A 295 8.65 3.61 9.28
#